data_AF-A0A7J6STN9-F1
#
_entry.id   AF-A0A7J6STN9-F1
#
_cell.length_a   1.000
_cell.length_b   1.000
_cell.length_c   1.000
_cell.angle_alpha   90.00
_cell.angle_beta   90.00
_cell.angle_gamma   90.00
#
_symmetry.space_group_name_H-M   'P 1'
#
loop_
_entity.id
_entity.type
_entity.pdbx_description
1 polymer ?
#
loop_
_entity_poly.entity_id
_entity_poly.type
_entity_poly.pdbx_seq_one_letter_code
_entity_poly.pdbx_strand_id
1 'polypeptide(L)'
;YIGYTAFISGTKAERRRGRDYLNFLLDQREGEVNVNLDGREDVTAVETPEEYIGFITGHKGSELRSIEERTGTFCFVDGCDQSFVRDDGPWWAGVTIERELVGARGMGLLRDC
;
A
#
# COMPACT_ATOMS: atom_id res chain seq x y z
N TYR A 1 -27.03 -0.98 -0.84
CA TYR A 1 -26.63 -0.54 0.51
C TYR A 1 -27.87 0.02 1.19
N ILE A 2 -28.40 -0.67 2.21
CA ILE A 2 -29.61 -0.26 2.93
C ILE A 2 -29.32 -0.47 4.42
N GLY A 3 -28.76 0.55 5.09
CA GLY A 3 -28.53 0.52 6.54
C GLY A 3 -27.43 1.48 6.99
N TYR A 4 -27.69 2.18 8.11
CA TYR A 4 -26.74 3.10 8.78
C TYR A 4 -25.98 2.42 9.92
N THR A 5 -26.08 1.09 10.05
CA THR A 5 -25.55 0.33 11.19
C THR A 5 -24.77 -0.88 10.69
N ALA A 6 -23.53 -1.02 11.16
CA ALA A 6 -22.71 -2.19 10.96
C ALA A 6 -22.44 -2.89 12.31
N PHE A 7 -22.59 -4.21 12.36
CA PHE A 7 -22.25 -5.02 13.53
C PHE A 7 -20.91 -5.70 13.31
N ILE A 8 -19.94 -5.47 14.20
CA ILE A 8 -18.61 -6.09 14.15
C ILE A 8 -18.44 -6.98 15.39
N SER A 9 -18.38 -8.30 15.17
CA SER A 9 -18.20 -9.30 16.22
C SER A 9 -16.86 -10.03 16.06
N GLY A 10 -16.39 -10.68 17.13
CA GLY A 10 -15.09 -11.37 17.17
C GLY A 10 -14.23 -10.95 18.35
N THR A 11 -12.97 -11.37 18.32
CA THR A 11 -11.94 -11.00 19.30
C THR A 11 -11.74 -9.48 19.37
N LYS A 12 -11.09 -9.00 20.44
CA LYS A 12 -10.77 -7.57 20.57
C LYS A 12 -9.94 -7.05 19.39
N ALA A 13 -9.01 -7.87 18.89
CA ALA A 13 -8.16 -7.54 17.75
C ALA A 13 -8.95 -7.47 16.44
N GLU A 14 -9.80 -8.46 16.16
CA GLU A 14 -10.65 -8.47 14.95
C GLU A 14 -11.63 -7.30 14.94
N ARG A 15 -12.25 -6.98 16.08
CA ARG A 15 -13.13 -5.81 16.18
C ARG A 15 -12.40 -4.49 15.97
N ARG A 16 -11.12 -4.40 16.35
CA ARG A 16 -10.30 -3.21 16.08
C ARG A 16 -10.04 -3.08 14.58
N ARG A 17 -9.54 -4.14 13.95
CA ARG A 17 -9.30 -4.18 12.50
C ARG A 17 -10.56 -3.89 11.69
N GLY A 18 -11.68 -4.52 12.04
CA GLY A 18 -12.95 -4.27 11.35
C GLY A 18 -13.43 -2.81 11.42
N ARG A 19 -13.16 -2.11 12.53
CA ARG A 19 -13.43 -0.66 12.61
C ARG A 19 -12.48 0.14 11.74
N ASP A 20 -11.19 -0.18 11.76
CA ASP A 20 -10.19 0.49 10.95
C ASP A 20 -10.53 0.36 9.46
N TYR A 21 -10.86 -0.85 8.99
CA TYR A 21 -11.24 -1.09 7.59
C TYR A 21 -12.52 -0.36 7.18
N LEU A 22 -13.51 -0.30 8.08
CA LEU A 22 -14.73 0.46 7.83
C LEU A 22 -14.44 1.96 7.72
N ASN A 23 -13.54 2.48 8.55
CA ASN A 23 -13.12 3.88 8.48
C ASN A 23 -12.42 4.17 7.15
N PHE A 24 -11.50 3.30 6.69
CA PHE A 24 -10.86 3.48 5.38
C PHE A 24 -11.88 3.59 4.24
N LEU A 25 -12.94 2.78 4.27
CA LEU A 25 -14.04 2.86 3.30
C LEU A 25 -14.85 4.17 3.38
N LEU A 26 -15.02 4.71 4.59
CA LEU A 26 -15.73 5.98 4.79
C LEU A 26 -14.85 7.15 4.32
N ASP A 27 -13.58 7.13 4.68
CA ASP A 27 -12.61 8.16 4.32
C ASP A 27 -12.46 8.25 2.79
N GLN A 28 -12.49 7.13 2.07
CA GLN A 28 -12.52 7.11 0.59
C GLN A 28 -13.68 7.90 -0.03
N ARG A 29 -14.80 8.04 0.69
CA ARG A 29 -15.95 8.83 0.20
C ARG A 29 -15.75 10.32 0.44
N GLU A 30 -14.95 10.69 1.42
CA GLU A 30 -14.68 12.07 1.82
C GLU A 30 -13.44 12.64 1.14
N GLY A 31 -12.47 11.80 0.76
CA GLY A 31 -11.27 12.23 0.04
C GLY A 31 -10.13 11.22 0.06
N GLU A 32 -8.91 11.72 0.23
CA GLU A 32 -7.69 10.92 0.32
C GLU A 32 -7.64 10.14 1.64
N VAL A 33 -7.24 8.87 1.55
CA VAL A 33 -7.09 7.99 2.72
C VAL A 33 -5.63 7.82 3.02
N ASN A 34 -5.19 8.36 4.16
CA ASN A 34 -3.86 8.12 4.68
C ASN A 34 -3.90 6.97 5.70
N VAL A 35 -3.21 5.88 5.39
CA VAL A 35 -3.16 4.72 6.29
C VAL A 35 -1.80 4.61 6.94
N ASN A 36 -1.76 4.73 8.27
CA ASN A 36 -0.55 4.40 9.02
C ASN A 36 -0.29 2.89 8.99
N LEU A 37 0.78 2.51 8.28
CA LEU A 37 1.24 1.13 8.12
C LEU A 37 2.15 0.63 9.26
N ASP A 38 2.59 1.51 10.15
CA ASP A 38 3.55 1.16 11.20
C ASP A 38 2.99 0.10 12.17
N GLY A 39 3.72 -1.00 12.30
CA GLY A 39 3.35 -2.13 13.16
C GLY A 39 2.10 -2.92 12.72
N ARG A 40 1.60 -2.72 11.48
CA ARG A 40 0.50 -3.52 10.91
C ARG A 40 1.02 -4.75 10.18
N GLU A 41 0.45 -5.91 10.49
CA GLU A 41 0.73 -7.19 9.84
C GLU A 41 -0.39 -7.63 8.87
N ASP A 42 -1.49 -6.87 8.85
CA ASP A 42 -2.72 -7.16 8.12
C ASP A 42 -2.84 -6.42 6.78
N VAL A 43 -1.82 -5.66 6.39
CA VAL A 43 -1.78 -4.83 5.17
C VAL A 43 -0.51 -5.14 4.39
N THR A 44 -0.62 -5.18 3.06
CA THR A 44 0.54 -5.25 2.15
C THR A 44 0.59 -3.97 1.34
N ALA A 45 1.67 -3.19 1.53
CA ALA A 45 1.91 -2.00 0.72
C ALA A 45 2.66 -2.37 -0.56
N VAL A 46 2.21 -1.81 -1.68
CA VAL A 46 2.82 -2.01 -2.99
C VAL A 46 3.19 -0.64 -3.56
N GLU A 47 4.49 -0.37 -3.65
CA GLU A 47 4.98 0.85 -4.30
C GLU A 47 4.77 0.75 -5.81
N THR A 48 4.10 1.76 -6.37
CA THR A 48 3.85 1.83 -7.81
C THR A 48 4.19 3.23 -8.31
N PRO A 49 4.93 3.35 -9.43
CA PRO A 49 5.10 4.62 -10.12
C PRO A 49 3.76 5.29 -10.46
N GLU A 50 3.69 6.62 -10.37
CA GLU A 50 2.47 7.39 -10.62
C GLU A 50 1.89 7.15 -12.02
N GLU A 51 2.76 6.93 -13.01
CA GLU A 51 2.40 6.63 -14.40
C GLU A 51 1.50 5.40 -14.57
N TYR A 52 1.55 4.43 -13.64
CA TYR A 52 0.73 3.21 -13.72
C TYR A 52 -0.52 3.25 -12.85
N ILE A 53 -0.68 4.26 -11.98
CA ILE A 53 -1.83 4.34 -11.06
C ILE A 53 -3.14 4.40 -11.83
N GLY A 54 -3.19 5.16 -12.94
CA GLY A 54 -4.37 5.24 -13.80
C GLY A 54 -4.75 3.90 -14.45
N PHE A 55 -3.75 3.07 -14.78
CA PHE A 55 -3.98 1.74 -15.35
C PHE A 55 -4.50 0.75 -14.30
N ILE A 56 -3.91 0.77 -13.09
CA ILE A 56 -4.28 -0.13 -11.99
C ILE A 56 -5.66 0.21 -11.43
N THR A 57 -5.97 1.50 -11.29
CA THR A 57 -7.31 1.95 -10.86
C THR A 57 -8.35 1.67 -11.93
N GLY A 58 -8.03 1.89 -13.21
CA GLY A 58 -8.96 1.67 -14.31
C GLY A 58 -10.10 2.68 -14.34
N HIS A 59 -10.93 2.61 -15.38
CA HIS A 59 -12.01 3.58 -15.56
C HIS A 59 -13.04 3.49 -14.42
N LYS A 60 -13.14 4.57 -13.63
CA LYS A 60 -14.00 4.66 -12.43
C LYS A 60 -13.68 3.59 -11.36
N GLY A 61 -12.47 3.05 -11.33
CA GLY A 61 -12.10 2.02 -10.35
C GLY A 61 -12.58 0.61 -10.73
N SER A 62 -12.81 0.31 -12.02
CA SER A 62 -13.35 -1.00 -12.45
C SER A 62 -12.34 -2.13 -12.22
N GLU A 63 -11.11 -1.93 -12.66
CA GLU A 63 -10.05 -2.95 -12.60
C GLU A 63 -9.69 -3.27 -11.15
N LEU A 64 -9.58 -2.23 -10.32
CA LEU A 64 -9.28 -2.39 -8.91
C LEU A 64 -10.37 -3.22 -8.21
N ARG A 65 -11.66 -2.95 -8.49
CA ARG A 65 -12.77 -3.77 -7.98
C ARG A 65 -12.75 -5.20 -8.51
N SER A 66 -12.39 -5.41 -9.77
CA SER A 66 -12.22 -6.76 -10.33
C SER A 66 -11.08 -7.53 -9.67
N ILE A 67 -10.01 -6.85 -9.26
CA ILE A 67 -8.93 -7.45 -8.47
C ILE A 67 -9.48 -7.83 -7.09
N GLU A 68 -10.14 -6.91 -6.39
CA GLU A 68 -10.74 -7.15 -5.06
C GLU A 68 -11.70 -8.35 -5.07
N GLU A 69 -12.58 -8.44 -6.07
CA GLU A 69 -13.52 -9.55 -6.22
C GLU A 69 -12.81 -10.90 -6.42
N ARG A 70 -11.68 -10.90 -7.14
CA ARG A 70 -10.93 -12.13 -7.45
C ARG A 70 -10.05 -12.59 -6.30
N THR A 71 -9.45 -11.66 -5.56
CA THR A 71 -8.52 -11.97 -4.46
C THR A 71 -9.22 -12.02 -3.11
N GLY A 72 -10.41 -11.44 -2.99
CA GLY A 72 -11.09 -11.24 -1.71
C GLY A 72 -10.36 -10.24 -0.81
N THR A 73 -9.50 -9.38 -1.38
CA THR A 73 -8.77 -8.35 -0.64
C THR A 73 -9.43 -6.99 -0.83
N PHE A 74 -9.21 -6.10 0.13
CA PHE A 74 -9.57 -4.69 -0.01
C PHE A 74 -8.35 -3.91 -0.51
N CYS A 75 -8.50 -3.16 -1.59
CA CYS A 75 -7.42 -2.45 -2.25
C CYS A 75 -7.73 -0.96 -2.32
N PHE A 76 -6.75 -0.13 -1.98
CA PHE A 76 -6.88 1.31 -2.04
C PHE A 76 -5.56 1.96 -2.44
N VAL A 77 -5.67 3.11 -3.09
CA VAL A 77 -4.51 3.93 -3.44
C VAL A 77 -4.37 4.98 -2.36
N ASP A 78 -3.23 4.97 -1.67
CA ASP A 78 -2.87 6.03 -0.74
C ASP A 78 -2.50 7.28 -1.55
N GLY A 79 -3.05 8.42 -1.16
CA GLY A 79 -2.72 9.71 -1.78
C GLY A 79 -1.29 10.05 -1.39
N CYS A 80 -0.32 9.69 -2.22
CA CYS A 80 1.06 10.07 -1.98
C CYS A 80 1.17 11.59 -2.10
N ASP A 81 1.55 12.24 -1.00
CA ASP A 81 2.09 13.59 -1.03
C ASP A 81 3.19 13.65 -2.10
N GLN A 82 3.06 14.59 -3.05
CA GLN A 82 3.92 14.74 -4.23
C GLN A 82 5.38 15.18 -3.89
N SER A 83 5.83 15.01 -2.65
CA SER A 83 7.11 15.49 -2.16
C SER A 83 8.28 14.52 -2.38
N PHE A 84 8.03 13.28 -2.82
CA PHE A 84 9.08 12.34 -3.25
C PHE A 84 9.27 12.35 -4.77
N VAL A 85 9.65 13.50 -5.31
CA VAL A 85 10.32 13.55 -6.62
C VAL A 85 11.67 12.85 -6.45
N ARG A 86 11.78 11.62 -6.93
CA ARG A 86 13.09 10.99 -7.16
C ARG A 86 13.70 11.67 -8.38
N ASP A 87 14.48 12.73 -8.14
CA ASP A 87 15.40 13.25 -9.15
C ASP A 87 16.39 12.13 -9.55
N ASP A 88 16.39 11.82 -10.85
CA ASP A 88 17.51 11.27 -11.63
C ASP A 88 18.09 9.88 -11.30
N GLY A 89 17.25 8.84 -11.21
CA GLY A 89 17.70 7.44 -11.16
C GLY A 89 17.08 6.54 -12.24
N PRO A 90 17.83 5.65 -12.92
CA PRO A 90 17.25 4.71 -13.87
C PRO A 90 16.28 3.72 -13.20
N TRP A 91 15.14 3.47 -13.85
CA TRP A 91 13.98 2.68 -13.39
C TRP A 91 14.26 1.22 -12.96
N TRP A 92 15.44 0.67 -13.19
CA TRP A 92 15.80 -0.70 -12.82
C TRP A 92 16.53 -0.81 -11.47
N ALA A 93 16.93 0.31 -10.85
CA ALA A 93 17.75 0.29 -9.63
C ALA A 93 17.00 -0.17 -8.35
N GLY A 94 15.68 -0.36 -8.40
CA GLY A 94 14.85 -0.73 -7.24
C GLY A 94 14.53 -2.21 -7.07
N VAL A 95 14.84 -3.08 -8.05
CA VAL A 95 14.46 -4.50 -7.97
C VAL A 95 15.64 -5.32 -7.44
N THR A 96 15.81 -5.33 -6.11
CA THR A 96 16.67 -6.32 -5.46
C THR A 96 15.87 -7.60 -5.26
N ILE A 97 15.96 -8.53 -6.21
CA ILE A 97 15.60 -9.93 -5.95
C ILE A 97 16.71 -10.48 -5.05
N GLU A 98 16.46 -10.58 -3.74
CA GLU A 98 17.35 -11.30 -2.85
C GLU A 98 17.40 -12.77 -3.29
N ARG A 99 18.46 -13.09 -4.04
CA ARG A 99 19.01 -14.44 -4.09
C ARG A 99 20.22 -14.44 -3.18
N GLU A 100 19.99 -14.94 -1.98
CA GLU A 100 21.03 -15.42 -1.08
C GLU A 100 22.01 -16.30 -1.88
N LEU A 101 23.32 -15.95 -1.88
CA LEU A 101 24.43 -16.86 -1.61
C LEU A 101 25.83 -16.22 -1.88
N VAL A 102 26.68 -16.35 -0.87
CA VAL A 102 28.15 -16.28 -0.84
C VAL A 102 28.82 -14.90 -0.71
N GLY A 103 28.98 -14.51 0.55
CA GLY A 103 30.26 -14.15 1.18
C GLY A 103 31.28 -13.35 0.37
N ALA A 104 31.38 -12.06 0.68
CA ALA A 104 32.64 -11.32 0.56
C ALA A 104 32.82 -10.45 1.81
N ARG A 105 33.87 -10.76 2.55
CA ARG A 105 34.35 -10.00 3.70
C ARG A 105 35.05 -8.73 3.20
N GLY A 106 34.85 -7.64 3.93
CA GLY A 106 35.91 -6.67 4.21
C GLY A 106 36.10 -5.51 3.24
N MET A 107 36.54 -4.40 3.83
CA MET A 107 36.92 -3.10 3.24
C MET A 107 35.73 -2.27 2.75
N GLY A 108 35.26 -1.23 3.44
CA GLY A 108 36.00 -0.27 4.25
C GLY A 108 36.82 0.64 3.34
N LEU A 109 36.29 1.82 3.02
CA LEU A 109 36.98 3.10 2.85
C LEU A 109 35.92 4.12 2.39
N LEU A 110 35.56 5.09 3.24
CA LEU A 110 36.18 6.41 3.42
C LEU A 110 35.29 7.45 2.75
N ARG A 111 34.54 8.15 3.60
CA ARG A 111 34.04 9.49 3.31
C ARG A 111 35.24 10.40 3.14
N ASP A 112 35.22 11.25 2.13
CA ASP A 112 35.88 12.56 2.17
C ASP A 112 35.08 13.55 1.33
N CYS A 113 34.76 14.67 1.99
CA CYS A 113 34.38 16.02 1.51
C CYS A 113 33.34 16.17 0.39
#